data_AF-A0A951DC39-F1
#
_entry.id   AF-A0A951DC39-F1
#
_cell.length_a   1.000
_cell.length_b   1.000
_cell.length_c   1.000
_cell.angle_alpha   90.00
_cell.angle_beta   90.00
_cell.angle_gamma   90.00
#
_symmetry.space_group_name_H-M   'P 1'
#
loop_
_entity.id
_entity.type
_entity.pdbx_description
1 polymer ?
#
loop_
_entity_poly.entity_id
_entity_poly.type
_entity_poly.pdbx_seq_one_letter_code
_entity_poly.pdbx_strand_id
1 'polypeptide(L)'
;MTRHELKEQIQHDQFTDSVQSAVDYISANREKVTRWAIAALVVLAIVGGAFWFASYRRSLRQHDLQGAFAVLDAPVGEAAAAGLKSYPTQDAKTKASMKAFSDVVAKDGSSREGLIARYYLGTLKAQSGDSKGAETDLTAVAASHSECAPLAKIALAQLYQSENRITEAQNLLQQLVTKPADLVSKGQAQVLLAQLMGSTNPEEAR
;
A
#
# COMPACT_ATOMS: atom_id res chain seq x y z
N MET A 1 -37.43 -56.47 0.50
CA MET A 1 -36.81 -55.21 0.05
C MET A 1 -36.33 -54.46 1.28
N THR A 2 -35.02 -54.26 1.38
CA THR A 2 -34.41 -53.61 2.55
C THR A 2 -34.32 -52.10 2.32
N ARG A 3 -34.37 -51.28 3.37
CA ARG A 3 -34.39 -49.80 3.29
C ARG A 3 -33.21 -49.18 2.51
N HIS A 4 -32.13 -49.93 2.30
CA HIS A 4 -30.97 -49.49 1.54
C HIS A 4 -31.22 -49.47 0.02
N GLU A 5 -31.91 -50.49 -0.51
CA GLU A 5 -32.19 -50.61 -1.95
C GLU A 5 -33.14 -49.50 -2.45
N LEU A 6 -34.06 -49.06 -1.58
CA LEU A 6 -35.00 -47.98 -1.89
C LEU A 6 -34.31 -46.60 -1.93
N LYS A 7 -33.32 -46.36 -1.08
CA LYS A 7 -32.56 -45.09 -1.08
C LYS A 7 -31.69 -44.95 -2.32
N GLU A 8 -31.06 -46.03 -2.74
CA GLU A 8 -30.19 -46.04 -3.91
C GLU A 8 -30.99 -45.87 -5.20
N GLN A 9 -32.15 -46.52 -5.33
CA GLN A 9 -33.05 -46.31 -6.47
C GLN A 9 -33.62 -44.89 -6.51
N ILE A 10 -34.06 -44.33 -5.38
CA ILE A 10 -34.57 -42.94 -5.34
C ILE A 10 -33.46 -41.93 -5.66
N GLN A 11 -32.22 -42.14 -5.23
CA GLN A 11 -31.10 -41.27 -5.56
C GLN A 11 -30.69 -41.36 -7.02
N HIS A 12 -30.70 -42.58 -7.59
CA HIS A 12 -30.38 -42.82 -8.99
C HIS A 12 -31.44 -42.23 -9.93
N ASP A 13 -32.72 -42.37 -9.55
CA ASP A 13 -33.86 -41.84 -10.31
C ASP A 13 -33.87 -40.31 -10.28
N GLN A 14 -33.63 -39.68 -9.12
CA GLN A 14 -33.53 -38.21 -9.02
C GLN A 14 -32.35 -37.62 -9.78
N PHE A 15 -31.19 -38.30 -9.81
CA PHE A 15 -30.06 -37.87 -10.61
C PHE A 15 -30.35 -38.00 -12.11
N THR A 16 -30.96 -39.12 -12.51
CA THR A 16 -31.31 -39.39 -13.91
C THR A 16 -32.38 -38.41 -14.40
N ASP A 17 -33.43 -38.15 -13.62
CA ASP A 17 -34.45 -37.15 -13.91
C ASP A 17 -33.87 -35.75 -13.99
N SER A 18 -32.95 -35.37 -13.09
CA SER A 18 -32.30 -34.05 -13.12
C SER A 18 -31.45 -33.88 -14.38
N VAL A 19 -30.74 -34.94 -14.80
CA VAL A 19 -29.91 -34.92 -16.01
C VAL A 19 -30.77 -34.90 -17.26
N GLN A 20 -31.83 -35.72 -17.32
CA GLN A 20 -32.73 -35.77 -18.47
C GLN A 20 -33.51 -34.46 -18.63
N SER A 21 -34.00 -33.89 -17.52
CA SER A 21 -34.62 -32.57 -17.49
C SER A 21 -33.66 -31.46 -17.97
N ALA A 22 -32.39 -31.53 -17.57
CA ALA A 22 -31.37 -30.58 -18.02
C ALA A 22 -31.08 -30.72 -19.52
N VAL A 23 -31.01 -31.95 -20.05
CA VAL A 23 -30.79 -32.23 -21.47
C VAL A 23 -31.97 -31.77 -22.32
N ASP A 24 -33.21 -32.02 -21.86
CA ASP A 24 -34.43 -31.58 -22.54
C ASP A 24 -34.56 -30.05 -22.53
N TYR A 25 -34.21 -29.39 -21.41
CA TYR A 25 -34.20 -27.92 -21.33
C TYR A 25 -33.15 -27.29 -22.26
N ILE A 26 -31.94 -27.86 -22.32
CA ILE A 26 -30.85 -27.40 -23.18
C ILE A 26 -31.21 -27.59 -24.66
N SER A 27 -31.81 -28.72 -25.03
CA SER A 27 -32.20 -28.99 -26.41
C SER A 27 -33.35 -28.07 -26.88
N ALA A 28 -34.34 -27.82 -26.02
CA ALA A 28 -35.46 -26.91 -26.29
C ALA A 28 -35.06 -25.43 -26.33
N ASN A 29 -34.03 -25.03 -25.56
CA ASN A 29 -33.60 -23.62 -25.44
C ASN A 29 -32.19 -23.37 -26.00
N ARG A 30 -31.70 -24.22 -26.93
CA ARG A 30 -30.31 -24.19 -27.42
C ARG A 30 -29.79 -22.80 -27.77
N GLU A 31 -30.58 -21.98 -28.47
CA GLU A 31 -30.16 -20.63 -28.88
C GLU A 31 -29.99 -19.68 -27.69
N LYS A 32 -30.89 -19.75 -26.69
CA LYS A 32 -30.80 -18.94 -25.47
C LYS A 32 -29.65 -19.42 -24.60
N VAL A 33 -29.50 -20.74 -24.42
CA VAL A 33 -28.42 -21.33 -23.62
C VAL A 33 -27.06 -20.99 -24.21
N THR A 34 -26.88 -21.10 -25.53
CA THR A 34 -25.62 -20.74 -26.20
C THR A 34 -25.31 -19.25 -26.03
N ARG A 35 -26.28 -18.35 -26.20
CA ARG A 35 -26.06 -16.90 -25.98
C ARG A 35 -25.63 -16.58 -24.55
N TRP A 36 -26.31 -17.15 -23.55
CA TRP A 36 -25.96 -16.93 -22.15
C TRP A 36 -24.63 -17.60 -21.77
N ALA A 37 -24.31 -18.76 -22.34
CA ALA A 37 -23.02 -19.42 -22.14
C ALA A 37 -21.86 -18.57 -22.72
N ILE A 38 -22.03 -18.02 -23.93
CA ILE A 38 -21.04 -17.10 -24.52
C ILE A 38 -20.92 -15.83 -23.67
N ALA A 39 -22.05 -15.24 -23.26
CA ALA A 39 -22.03 -14.06 -22.39
C ALA A 39 -21.30 -14.34 -21.07
N ALA A 40 -21.55 -15.49 -20.44
CA ALA A 40 -20.86 -15.91 -19.23
C ALA A 40 -19.35 -16.11 -19.46
N LEU A 41 -18.95 -16.74 -20.57
CA LEU A 41 -17.53 -16.90 -20.92
C LEU A 41 -16.83 -15.57 -21.16
N VAL A 42 -17.48 -14.62 -21.85
CA VAL A 42 -16.93 -13.27 -22.06
C VAL A 42 -16.75 -12.55 -20.73
N VAL A 43 -17.75 -12.62 -19.83
CA VAL A 43 -17.64 -12.04 -18.49
C VAL A 43 -16.50 -12.69 -17.70
N LEU A 44 -16.38 -14.02 -17.73
CA LEU A 44 -15.28 -14.73 -17.06
C LEU A 44 -13.91 -14.35 -17.64
N ALA A 45 -13.80 -14.17 -18.96
CA ALA A 45 -12.56 -13.74 -19.59
C ALA A 45 -12.17 -12.31 -19.17
N ILE A 46 -13.14 -11.39 -19.09
CA ILE A 46 -12.91 -10.01 -18.63
C ILE A 46 -12.49 -10.00 -17.16
N VAL A 47 -13.21 -10.70 -16.29
CA VAL A 47 -12.90 -10.76 -14.85
C VAL A 47 -11.56 -11.44 -14.61
N GLY A 48 -11.29 -12.57 -15.26
CA GLY A 48 -10.03 -13.29 -15.17
C GLY A 48 -8.85 -12.46 -15.67
N GLY A 49 -9.02 -11.79 -16.82
CA GLY A 49 -8.02 -10.89 -17.38
C GLY A 49 -7.73 -9.69 -16.48
N ALA A 50 -8.77 -9.06 -15.92
CA ALA A 50 -8.64 -7.95 -14.98
C ALA A 50 -7.92 -8.38 -13.69
N PHE A 51 -8.26 -9.55 -13.14
CA PHE A 51 -7.60 -10.10 -11.96
C PHE A 51 -6.12 -10.42 -12.20
N TRP A 52 -5.80 -11.04 -13.33
CA TRP A 52 -4.41 -11.35 -13.71
C TRP A 52 -3.58 -10.09 -13.96
N PHE A 53 -4.14 -9.09 -14.62
CA PHE A 53 -3.46 -7.82 -14.82
C PHE A 53 -3.22 -7.08 -13.50
N ALA A 54 -4.19 -7.10 -12.58
CA ALA A 54 -4.06 -6.49 -11.26
C ALA A 54 -2.98 -7.17 -10.41
N SER A 55 -2.89 -8.51 -10.44
CA SER A 55 -1.87 -9.26 -9.70
C SER A 55 -0.47 -9.05 -10.28
N TYR A 56 -0.32 -9.08 -11.61
CA TYR A 56 0.95 -8.80 -12.28
C TYR A 56 1.49 -7.39 -11.93
N ARG A 57 0.60 -6.39 -11.97
CA ARG A 57 0.97 -5.01 -11.65
C ARG A 57 1.36 -4.83 -10.18
N ARG A 58 0.75 -5.59 -9.27
CA ARG A 58 1.11 -5.59 -7.85
C ARG A 58 2.53 -6.14 -7.62
N SER A 59 2.89 -7.24 -8.28
CA SER A 59 4.24 -7.82 -8.18
C SER A 59 5.31 -6.85 -8.69
N LEU A 60 5.05 -6.17 -9.81
CA LEU A 60 5.98 -5.17 -10.37
C LEU A 60 6.21 -4.00 -9.40
N ARG A 61 5.14 -3.46 -8.80
CA ARG A 61 5.24 -2.37 -7.82
C ARG A 61 6.08 -2.73 -6.60
N GLN A 62 5.87 -3.95 -6.07
CA GLN A 62 6.62 -4.45 -4.94
C GLN A 62 8.10 -4.61 -5.28
N HIS A 63 8.40 -5.12 -6.48
CA HIS A 63 9.77 -5.24 -6.97
C HIS A 63 10.44 -3.87 -7.14
N ASP A 64 9.75 -2.89 -7.72
CA ASP A 64 10.27 -1.53 -7.88
C ASP A 64 10.56 -0.86 -6.53
N LEU A 65 9.66 -1.02 -5.55
CA LEU A 65 9.86 -0.53 -4.18
C LEU A 65 11.04 -1.24 -3.49
N GLN A 66 11.14 -2.57 -3.62
CA GLN A 66 12.24 -3.35 -3.06
C GLN A 66 13.59 -2.90 -3.67
N GLY A 67 13.62 -2.60 -4.96
CA GLY A 67 14.79 -2.06 -5.63
C GLY A 67 15.24 -0.71 -5.05
N ALA A 68 14.30 0.15 -4.68
CA ALA A 68 14.61 1.42 -4.02
C ALA A 68 15.17 1.21 -2.59
N PHE A 69 14.61 0.28 -1.82
CA PHE A 69 15.17 -0.07 -0.50
C PHE A 69 16.56 -0.69 -0.60
N ALA A 70 16.82 -1.53 -1.60
CA ALA A 70 18.16 -2.08 -1.82
C ALA A 70 19.21 -0.99 -2.07
N VAL A 71 18.83 0.15 -2.64
CA VAL A 71 19.71 1.32 -2.78
C VAL A 71 19.91 2.04 -1.45
N LEU A 72 18.85 2.19 -0.66
CA LEU A 72 18.89 2.84 0.66
C LEU A 72 19.77 2.06 1.66
N ASP A 73 19.64 0.74 1.65
CA ASP A 73 20.32 -0.20 2.54
C ASP A 73 21.74 -0.53 2.09
N ALA A 74 22.14 -0.07 0.90
CA ALA A 74 23.47 -0.30 0.37
C ALA A 74 24.55 0.26 1.33
N PRO A 75 25.67 -0.47 1.49
CA PRO A 75 26.77 -0.01 2.31
C PRO A 75 27.45 1.23 1.70
N VAL A 76 27.99 2.07 2.57
CA VAL A 76 28.87 3.18 2.18
C VAL A 76 30.32 2.72 2.35
N GLY A 77 31.15 2.92 1.32
CA GLY A 77 32.54 2.47 1.27
C GLY A 77 32.80 1.45 0.16
N GLU A 78 33.98 0.82 0.19
CA GLU A 78 34.32 -0.23 -0.77
C GLU A 78 33.34 -1.41 -0.65
N ALA A 79 32.92 -1.94 -1.80
CA ALA A 79 32.01 -3.06 -1.85
C ALA A 79 32.64 -4.29 -1.18
N ALA A 80 32.05 -4.76 -0.08
CA ALA A 80 32.58 -5.86 0.71
C ALA A 80 32.60 -7.22 -0.05
N ALA A 81 31.88 -7.34 -1.16
CA ALA A 81 31.90 -8.53 -2.02
C ALA A 81 31.58 -8.18 -3.48
N ALA A 82 32.10 -8.98 -4.41
CA ALA A 82 31.79 -8.88 -5.84
C ALA A 82 30.28 -9.06 -6.08
N GLY A 83 29.63 -8.04 -6.62
CA GLY A 83 28.20 -8.05 -6.97
C GLY A 83 27.29 -7.23 -6.05
N LEU A 84 27.77 -6.75 -4.90
CA LEU A 84 27.02 -5.82 -4.04
C LEU A 84 27.23 -4.38 -4.52
N LYS A 85 26.13 -3.65 -4.79
CA LYS A 85 26.20 -2.20 -5.01
C LYS A 85 26.58 -1.54 -3.69
N SER A 86 27.67 -0.78 -3.69
CA SER A 86 28.03 0.14 -2.61
C SER A 86 28.10 1.56 -3.15
N TYR A 87 28.04 2.53 -2.24
CA TYR A 87 28.17 3.94 -2.58
C TYR A 87 29.43 4.53 -1.94
N PRO A 88 30.16 5.41 -2.64
CA PRO A 88 31.43 5.94 -2.14
C PRO A 88 31.24 6.86 -0.93
N THR A 89 30.10 7.54 -0.82
CA THR A 89 29.77 8.45 0.28
C THR A 89 28.30 8.33 0.68
N GLN A 90 27.98 8.79 1.88
CA GLN A 90 26.59 8.86 2.35
C GLN A 90 25.75 9.79 1.45
N ASP A 91 26.31 10.92 0.99
CA ASP A 91 25.62 11.84 0.08
C ASP A 91 25.30 11.20 -1.27
N ALA A 92 26.25 10.44 -1.85
CA ALA A 92 26.02 9.70 -3.09
C ALA A 92 24.90 8.66 -2.91
N LYS A 93 24.86 7.98 -1.78
CA LYS A 93 23.79 7.04 -1.44
C LYS A 93 22.45 7.74 -1.29
N THR A 94 22.39 8.85 -0.56
CA THR A 94 21.17 9.63 -0.36
C THR A 94 20.60 10.10 -1.70
N LYS A 95 21.43 10.66 -2.59
CA LYS A 95 21.01 11.08 -3.93
C LYS A 95 20.50 9.92 -4.77
N ALA A 96 21.19 8.78 -4.75
CA ALA A 96 20.74 7.58 -5.46
C ALA A 96 19.41 7.03 -4.89
N SER A 97 19.24 7.06 -3.58
CA SER A 97 18.02 6.64 -2.89
C SER A 97 16.85 7.55 -3.24
N MET A 98 17.05 8.88 -3.20
CA MET A 98 16.05 9.86 -3.61
C MET A 98 15.62 9.64 -5.07
N LYS A 99 16.57 9.37 -5.97
CA LYS A 99 16.24 9.04 -7.36
C LYS A 99 15.40 7.76 -7.45
N ALA A 100 15.84 6.68 -6.79
CA ALA A 100 15.13 5.41 -6.83
C ALA A 100 13.70 5.51 -6.30
N PHE A 101 13.48 6.18 -5.16
CA PHE A 101 12.13 6.41 -4.64
C PHE A 101 11.31 7.34 -5.54
N SER A 102 11.92 8.38 -6.12
CA SER A 102 11.24 9.26 -7.09
C SER A 102 10.74 8.49 -8.31
N ASP A 103 11.52 7.53 -8.81
CA ASP A 103 11.11 6.70 -9.96
C ASP A 103 9.90 5.82 -9.61
N VAL A 104 9.84 5.27 -8.39
CA VAL A 104 8.67 4.52 -7.91
C VAL A 104 7.44 5.43 -7.80
N VAL A 105 7.60 6.65 -7.25
CA VAL A 105 6.51 7.63 -7.15
C VAL A 105 6.00 8.06 -8.51
N ALA A 106 6.89 8.26 -9.49
CA ALA A 106 6.52 8.64 -10.84
C ALA A 106 5.69 7.56 -11.56
N LYS A 107 6.00 6.27 -11.31
CA LYS A 107 5.27 5.14 -11.91
C LYS A 107 3.95 4.85 -11.22
N ASP A 108 3.94 4.87 -9.88
CA ASP A 108 2.86 4.28 -9.09
C ASP A 108 2.49 5.11 -7.84
N GLY A 109 2.63 6.44 -7.88
CA GLY A 109 2.51 7.33 -6.72
C GLY A 109 1.20 7.29 -5.92
N SER A 110 0.09 6.81 -6.50
CA SER A 110 -1.19 6.62 -5.77
C SER A 110 -1.38 5.22 -5.19
N SER A 111 -0.53 4.26 -5.57
CA SER A 111 -0.55 2.92 -5.01
C SER A 111 0.00 2.90 -3.58
N ARG A 112 -0.23 1.80 -2.86
CA ARG A 112 0.34 1.61 -1.52
C ARG A 112 1.87 1.71 -1.56
N GLU A 113 2.50 1.05 -2.52
CA GLU A 113 3.95 1.05 -2.70
C GLU A 113 4.48 2.44 -3.05
N GLY A 114 3.78 3.19 -3.91
CA GLY A 114 4.12 4.57 -4.24
C GLY A 114 4.00 5.54 -3.07
N LEU A 115 3.00 5.37 -2.21
CA LEU A 115 2.85 6.19 -0.99
C LEU A 115 3.95 5.90 0.04
N ILE A 116 4.36 4.63 0.17
CA ILE A 116 5.55 4.27 0.97
C ILE A 116 6.79 4.94 0.38
N ALA A 117 7.03 4.80 -0.94
CA ALA A 117 8.17 5.42 -1.60
C ALA A 117 8.17 6.95 -1.43
N ARG A 118 6.99 7.58 -1.53
CA ARG A 118 6.84 9.02 -1.37
C ARG A 118 7.13 9.51 0.05
N TYR A 119 6.75 8.73 1.06
CA TYR A 119 7.12 9.01 2.45
C TYR A 119 8.65 9.02 2.61
N TYR A 120 9.33 7.97 2.15
CA TYR A 120 10.79 7.90 2.21
C TYR A 120 11.47 9.02 1.42
N LEU A 121 10.99 9.32 0.20
CA LEU A 121 11.49 10.43 -0.60
C LEU A 121 11.39 11.77 0.16
N GLY A 122 10.23 12.05 0.78
CA GLY A 122 10.03 13.24 1.58
C GLY A 122 10.98 13.32 2.78
N THR A 123 11.18 12.22 3.50
CA THR A 123 12.12 12.19 4.63
C THR A 123 13.58 12.39 4.21
N LEU A 124 14.01 11.82 3.08
CA LEU A 124 15.36 12.01 2.53
C LEU A 124 15.56 13.46 2.07
N LYS A 125 14.54 14.07 1.44
CA LYS A 125 14.55 15.49 1.07
C LYS A 125 14.76 16.37 2.29
N ALA A 126 14.01 16.14 3.37
CA ALA A 126 14.15 16.88 4.62
C ALA A 126 15.57 16.76 5.18
N GLN A 127 16.13 15.55 5.24
CA GLN A 127 17.51 15.30 5.70
C GLN A 127 18.57 15.97 4.82
N SER A 128 18.31 16.09 3.52
CA SER A 128 19.19 16.78 2.57
C SER A 128 19.05 18.31 2.55
N GLY A 129 18.11 18.86 3.35
CA GLY A 129 17.83 20.30 3.41
C GLY A 129 16.82 20.82 2.38
N ASP A 130 16.22 19.95 1.55
CA ASP A 130 15.11 20.30 0.66
C ASP A 130 13.77 20.28 1.43
N SER A 131 13.58 21.27 2.31
CA SER A 131 12.36 21.37 3.13
C SER A 131 11.09 21.52 2.29
N LYS A 132 11.15 22.31 1.22
CA LYS A 132 9.98 22.55 0.36
C LYS A 132 9.56 21.28 -0.40
N GLY A 133 10.53 20.54 -0.94
CA GLY A 133 10.25 19.26 -1.58
C GLY A 133 9.76 18.22 -0.57
N ALA A 134 10.32 18.21 0.65
CA ALA A 134 9.86 17.34 1.72
C ALA A 134 8.42 17.63 2.13
N GLU A 135 8.07 18.89 2.36
CA GLU A 135 6.71 19.32 2.70
C GLU A 135 5.71 18.86 1.63
N THR A 136 6.06 19.03 0.36
CA THR A 136 5.21 18.62 -0.78
C THR A 136 4.92 17.12 -0.74
N ASP A 137 5.96 16.29 -0.59
CA ASP A 137 5.81 14.83 -0.63
C ASP A 137 5.13 14.29 0.62
N LEU A 138 5.52 14.77 1.80
CA LEU A 138 4.95 14.32 3.06
C LEU A 138 3.49 14.77 3.21
N THR A 139 3.11 15.96 2.73
CA THR A 139 1.71 16.42 2.74
C THR A 139 0.82 15.52 1.90
N ALA A 140 1.30 15.11 0.72
CA ALA A 140 0.56 14.18 -0.12
C ALA A 140 0.33 12.83 0.56
N VAL A 141 1.32 12.31 1.30
CA VAL A 141 1.16 11.05 2.06
C VAL A 141 0.27 11.26 3.28
N ALA A 142 0.41 12.35 4.02
CA ALA A 142 -0.39 12.69 5.20
C ALA A 142 -1.88 12.84 4.89
N ALA A 143 -2.22 13.29 3.67
CA ALA A 143 -3.59 13.39 3.16
C ALA A 143 -4.17 12.06 2.66
N SER A 144 -3.36 11.01 2.55
CA SER A 144 -3.81 9.69 2.08
C SER A 144 -4.44 8.86 3.21
N HIS A 145 -5.06 7.74 2.83
CA HIS A 145 -5.53 6.70 3.76
C HIS A 145 -4.51 5.57 3.94
N SER A 146 -3.24 5.80 3.59
CA SER A 146 -2.21 4.78 3.77
C SER A 146 -1.79 4.62 5.21
N GLU A 147 -1.25 3.45 5.53
CA GLU A 147 -0.57 3.16 6.80
C GLU A 147 0.54 4.17 7.12
N CYS A 148 1.13 4.79 6.09
CA CYS A 148 2.19 5.78 6.25
C CYS A 148 1.67 7.19 6.55
N ALA A 149 0.36 7.46 6.43
CA ALA A 149 -0.20 8.80 6.65
C ALA A 149 0.09 9.33 8.07
N PRO A 150 -0.04 8.55 9.16
CA PRO A 150 0.35 8.97 10.49
C PRO A 150 1.84 9.31 10.62
N LEU A 151 2.71 8.49 10.01
CA LEU A 151 4.16 8.70 10.00
C LEU A 151 4.54 9.97 9.23
N ALA A 152 3.87 10.24 8.12
CA ALA A 152 4.05 11.46 7.34
C ALA A 152 3.62 12.70 8.11
N LYS A 153 2.53 12.64 8.89
CA LYS A 153 2.11 13.74 9.78
C LYS A 153 3.14 14.04 10.87
N ILE A 154 3.75 13.01 11.45
CA ILE A 154 4.83 13.19 12.44
C ILE A 154 6.05 13.83 11.77
N ALA A 155 6.46 13.33 10.60
CA ALA A 155 7.61 13.89 9.87
C ALA A 155 7.37 15.35 9.45
N LEU A 156 6.16 15.69 9.00
CA LEU A 156 5.77 17.08 8.74
C LEU A 156 5.80 17.95 9.98
N ALA A 157 5.31 17.44 11.12
CA ALA A 157 5.35 18.19 12.36
C ALA A 157 6.78 18.50 12.79
N GLN A 158 7.72 17.55 12.63
CA GLN A 158 9.14 17.78 12.87
C GLN A 158 9.76 18.78 11.89
N LEU A 159 9.39 18.69 10.61
CA LEU A 159 9.83 19.66 9.59
C LEU A 159 9.35 21.07 9.96
N TYR A 160 8.07 21.24 10.26
CA TYR A 160 7.48 22.51 10.67
C TYR A 160 8.08 23.03 11.99
N GLN A 161 8.39 22.16 12.94
CA GLN A 161 9.11 22.54 14.15
C GLN A 161 10.48 23.14 13.81
N SER A 162 11.24 22.52 12.91
CA SER A 162 12.55 23.03 12.48
C SER A 162 12.45 24.38 11.74
N GLU A 163 11.29 24.67 11.14
CA GLU A 163 10.99 25.94 10.46
C GLU A 163 10.33 26.98 11.37
N ASN A 164 10.23 26.74 12.69
CA ASN A 164 9.50 27.57 13.66
C ASN A 164 7.97 27.70 13.38
N ARG A 165 7.40 26.81 12.57
CA ARG A 165 5.95 26.73 12.27
C ARG A 165 5.21 25.89 13.32
N ILE A 166 5.34 26.28 14.59
CA ILE A 166 4.91 25.46 15.75
C ILE A 166 3.40 25.18 15.74
N THR A 167 2.56 26.15 15.39
CA THR A 167 1.11 25.98 15.33
C THR A 167 0.69 24.90 14.32
N GLU A 168 1.36 24.85 13.16
CA GLU A 168 1.08 23.84 12.13
C GLU A 168 1.51 22.45 12.58
N ALA A 169 2.69 22.35 13.21
CA ALA A 169 3.17 21.11 13.82
C ALA A 169 2.19 20.60 14.90
N GLN A 170 1.70 21.50 15.77
CA GLN A 170 0.76 21.18 16.82
C GLN A 170 -0.56 20.63 16.25
N ASN A 171 -1.11 21.29 15.23
CA ASN A 171 -2.34 20.86 14.57
C ASN A 171 -2.22 19.45 13.98
N LEU A 172 -1.08 19.13 13.34
CA LEU A 172 -0.83 17.79 12.80
C LEU A 172 -0.81 16.71 13.88
N LEU A 173 -0.14 16.98 15.01
CA LEU A 173 -0.07 16.03 16.13
C LEU A 173 -1.41 15.88 16.85
N GLN A 174 -2.19 16.96 17.00
CA GLN A 174 -3.55 16.88 17.55
C GLN A 174 -4.48 16.03 16.68
N GLN A 175 -4.33 16.07 15.35
CA GLN A 175 -5.09 15.17 14.47
C GLN A 175 -4.78 13.69 14.75
N LEU A 176 -3.54 13.36 15.11
CA LEU A 176 -3.16 11.99 15.48
C LEU A 176 -3.71 11.59 16.86
N VAL A 177 -3.82 12.53 17.80
CA VAL A 177 -4.44 12.27 19.11
C VAL A 177 -5.95 12.01 18.98
N THR A 178 -6.62 12.75 18.08
CA THR A 178 -8.06 12.64 17.85
C THR A 178 -8.43 11.45 16.96
N LYS A 179 -7.55 11.08 16.02
CA LYS A 179 -7.69 9.89 15.17
C LYS A 179 -6.44 9.00 15.31
N PRO A 180 -6.37 8.17 16.37
CA PRO A 180 -5.28 7.21 16.51
C PRO A 180 -5.27 6.24 15.34
N ALA A 181 -4.08 5.79 14.96
CA ALA A 181 -3.86 4.87 13.84
C ALA A 181 -3.07 3.65 14.29
N ASP A 182 -3.11 2.57 13.51
CA ASP A 182 -2.48 1.30 13.88
C ASP A 182 -0.97 1.43 14.16
N LEU A 183 -0.27 2.27 13.38
CA LEU A 183 1.17 2.51 13.55
C LEU A 183 1.52 3.59 14.59
N VAL A 184 0.54 4.39 15.05
CA VAL A 184 0.78 5.49 15.99
C VAL A 184 -0.33 5.52 17.03
N SER A 185 0.00 5.05 18.23
CA SER A 185 -0.94 5.06 19.37
C SER A 185 -1.26 6.49 19.81
N LYS A 186 -2.44 6.67 20.42
CA LYS A 186 -2.83 7.95 21.04
C LYS A 186 -1.79 8.42 22.06
N GLY A 187 -1.25 7.52 22.88
CA GLY A 187 -0.23 7.84 23.88
C GLY A 187 1.05 8.38 23.25
N GLN A 188 1.52 7.76 22.16
CA GLN A 188 2.68 8.26 21.43
C GLN A 188 2.44 9.64 20.82
N ALA A 189 1.26 9.86 20.24
CA ALA A 189 0.89 11.17 19.70
C ALA A 189 0.83 12.26 20.80
N GLN A 190 0.35 11.92 22.01
CA GLN A 190 0.33 12.83 23.15
C GLN A 190 1.75 13.17 23.64
N VAL A 191 2.66 12.18 23.70
CA VAL A 191 4.06 12.42 24.05
C VAL A 191 4.73 13.34 23.04
N LEU A 192 4.53 13.11 21.75
CA LEU A 192 5.08 13.97 20.69
C LEU A 192 4.52 15.41 20.80
N LEU A 193 3.23 15.55 21.08
CA LEU A 193 2.61 16.86 21.30
C LEU A 193 3.20 17.56 22.52
N ALA A 194 3.37 16.85 23.63
CA ALA A 194 3.99 17.38 24.84
C ALA A 194 5.46 17.77 24.64
N GLN A 195 6.22 16.97 23.88
CA GLN A 195 7.61 17.30 23.52
C GLN A 195 7.68 18.56 22.65
N LEU A 196 6.77 18.68 21.68
CA LEU A 196 6.67 19.89 20.86
C LEU A 196 6.41 21.11 21.76
N MET A 197 5.39 21.05 22.62
CA MET A 197 5.03 22.15 23.53
C MET A 197 6.13 22.48 24.56
N GLY A 198 6.75 21.47 25.16
CA GLY A 198 7.84 21.63 26.13
C GLY A 198 9.12 22.17 25.51
N SER A 199 9.35 21.94 24.22
CA SER A 199 10.45 22.57 23.48
C SER A 199 10.22 24.07 23.19
N THR A 200 8.96 24.51 23.16
CA THR A 200 8.58 25.91 22.95
C THR A 200 8.32 26.69 24.25
N ASN A 201 7.88 26.02 25.32
CA ASN A 201 7.56 26.62 26.62
C ASN A 201 8.13 25.78 27.78
N PRO A 202 9.33 26.12 28.31
CA PRO A 202 9.93 25.39 29.43
C PRO A 202 9.22 25.57 30.80
N GLU A 203 8.12 26.35 30.88
CA GLU A 203 7.38 26.61 32.13
C GLU A 203 6.18 25.67 32.37
N GLU A 204 5.69 24.93 31.38
CA GLU A 204 4.58 23.95 31.58
C GLU A 204 5.06 22.53 31.94
N ALA A 205 6.38 22.33 32.05
CA ALA A 205 7.00 21.05 32.39
C ALA A 205 7.44 20.93 33.86
N ARG A 206 7.04 21.86 34.75
CA ARG A 206 7.27 21.80 36.20
C ARG A 206 6.02 21.43 36.96
#